data_AF-A0A1A8MKQ9-F1
#
_entry.id   AF-A0A1A8MKQ9-F1
#
_cell.length_a   1.000
_cell.length_b   1.000
_cell.length_c   1.000
_cell.angle_alpha   90.00
_cell.angle_beta   90.00
_cell.angle_gamma   90.00
#
_symmetry.space_group_name_H-M   'P 1'
#
loop_
_entity.id
_entity.type
_entity.pdbx_description
1 polymer ?
#
loop_
_entity_poly.entity_id
_entity_poly.type
_entity_poly.pdbx_seq_one_letter_code
_entity_poly.pdbx_strand_id
1 'polypeptide(L)'
;TGFSGEQQTLPFSLPLPTTVGNQTVLHSFVCSPTVPVNLLGRDLLIKLGATILCGPMGLTVTLPEGTILPCTGEASDGMYLAQKLPDISDCAEIYWALLDTETKDTPGLMTLYQQWKPWLTQVHPYVTPPDPPHLTLFYDRHDSVWYKEAFQNQLEGQQWCVQTTDIYAAPEGVAAAVNLTQEQLAWYMMGDEA
;
A
#
# COMPACT_ATOMS: atom_id res chain seq x y z
N THR A 1 -5.36 -23.45 19.88
CA THR A 1 -3.95 -23.76 19.55
C THR A 1 -3.22 -22.45 19.41
N GLY A 2 -2.14 -22.26 20.14
CA GLY A 2 -1.28 -21.07 20.02
C GLY A 2 -0.26 -21.23 18.90
N PHE A 3 0.69 -20.28 18.80
CA PHE A 3 1.78 -20.30 17.82
C PHE A 3 2.64 -21.58 17.88
N SER A 4 2.76 -22.23 19.04
CA SER A 4 3.50 -23.49 19.22
C SER A 4 2.80 -24.72 18.63
N GLY A 5 1.56 -24.60 18.15
CA GLY A 5 0.79 -25.73 17.59
C GLY A 5 0.27 -26.73 18.63
N GLU A 6 0.70 -26.65 19.89
CA GLU A 6 0.24 -27.53 20.96
C GLU A 6 -1.20 -27.17 21.40
N GLN A 7 -2.00 -28.19 21.70
CA GLN A 7 -3.30 -27.99 22.34
C GLN A 7 -3.09 -27.56 23.79
N GLN A 8 -3.57 -26.36 24.10
CA GLN A 8 -3.54 -25.80 25.45
C GLN A 8 -4.97 -25.41 25.84
N THR A 9 -5.35 -25.74 27.07
CA THR A 9 -6.60 -25.30 27.68
C THR A 9 -6.25 -24.23 28.70
N LEU A 10 -6.67 -22.98 28.42
CA LEU A 10 -6.44 -21.85 29.30
C LEU A 10 -7.75 -21.50 30.02
N PRO A 11 -7.71 -21.11 31.31
CA PRO A 11 -8.89 -20.73 32.06
C PRO A 11 -9.45 -19.39 31.56
N PHE A 12 -10.78 -19.25 31.65
CA PHE A 12 -11.47 -17.98 31.39
C PHE A 12 -11.80 -17.28 32.70
N SER A 13 -11.78 -15.95 32.68
CA SER A 13 -12.34 -15.13 33.75
C SER A 13 -13.87 -15.21 33.76
N LEU A 14 -14.47 -14.93 34.91
CA LEU A 14 -15.87 -14.51 34.94
C LEU A 14 -16.05 -13.25 34.08
N PRO A 15 -17.25 -13.02 33.49
CA PRO A 15 -17.49 -11.82 32.70
C PRO A 15 -17.23 -10.56 33.54
N LEU A 16 -16.33 -9.70 33.08
CA LEU A 16 -15.94 -8.46 33.74
C LEU A 16 -16.46 -7.25 32.97
N PRO A 17 -16.98 -6.21 33.66
CA PRO A 17 -17.28 -4.94 33.02
C PRO A 17 -15.96 -4.29 32.58
N THR A 18 -15.80 -4.14 31.26
CA THR A 18 -14.60 -3.60 30.62
C THR A 18 -14.95 -2.28 29.96
N THR A 19 -14.30 -1.21 30.39
CA THR A 19 -14.49 0.14 29.82
C THR A 19 -13.33 0.47 28.89
N VAL A 20 -13.64 0.79 27.64
CA VAL A 20 -12.70 1.25 26.62
C VAL A 20 -13.29 2.46 25.93
N GLY A 21 -12.60 3.60 25.97
CA GLY A 21 -13.18 4.87 25.55
C GLY A 21 -14.42 5.22 26.37
N ASN A 22 -15.53 5.52 25.71
CA ASN A 22 -16.82 5.82 26.36
C ASN A 22 -17.77 4.61 26.37
N GLN A 23 -17.29 3.43 25.98
CA GLN A 23 -18.08 2.21 25.93
C GLN A 23 -17.75 1.30 27.11
N THR A 24 -18.76 0.67 27.69
CA THR A 24 -18.59 -0.37 28.71
C THR A 24 -19.26 -1.66 28.26
N VAL A 25 -18.50 -2.73 28.18
CA VAL A 25 -18.95 -4.04 27.67
C VAL A 25 -18.62 -5.12 28.69
N LEU A 26 -19.52 -6.07 28.90
CA LEU A 26 -19.26 -7.25 29.72
C LEU A 26 -18.51 -8.31 28.90
N HIS A 27 -17.32 -8.70 29.34
CA HIS A 27 -16.43 -9.58 28.57
C HIS A 27 -15.64 -10.55 29.47
N SER A 28 -15.46 -11.79 29.00
CA SER A 28 -14.65 -12.82 29.67
C SER A 28 -13.30 -12.95 28.98
N PHE A 29 -12.21 -12.91 29.74
CA PHE A 29 -10.85 -12.95 29.21
C PHE A 29 -10.23 -14.33 29.38
N VAL A 30 -9.31 -14.67 28.47
CA VAL A 30 -8.44 -15.84 28.65
C VAL A 30 -7.29 -15.45 29.56
N CYS A 31 -7.12 -16.17 30.67
CA CYS A 31 -6.03 -15.94 31.61
C CYS A 31 -4.85 -16.83 31.24
N SER A 32 -3.78 -16.22 30.70
CA SER A 32 -2.54 -16.94 30.38
C SER A 32 -1.34 -16.33 31.13
N PRO A 33 -0.64 -17.09 31.99
CA PRO A 33 0.53 -16.59 32.68
C PRO A 33 1.78 -16.50 31.77
N THR A 34 1.73 -17.11 30.57
CA THR A 34 2.85 -17.17 29.63
C THR A 34 2.83 -16.06 28.59
N VAL A 35 1.75 -15.28 28.51
CA VAL A 35 1.64 -14.15 27.58
C VAL A 35 2.19 -12.90 28.26
N PRO A 36 3.18 -12.21 27.68
CA PRO A 36 3.87 -11.10 28.34
C PRO A 36 3.02 -9.82 28.45
N VAL A 37 1.97 -9.69 27.65
CA VAL A 37 1.12 -8.51 27.58
C VAL A 37 -0.36 -8.90 27.44
N ASN A 38 -1.25 -8.02 27.90
CA ASN A 38 -2.67 -8.20 27.66
C ASN A 38 -2.97 -8.00 26.17
N LEU A 39 -3.71 -8.94 25.58
CA LEU A 39 -4.09 -8.89 24.17
C LEU A 39 -5.58 -8.53 24.07
N LEU A 40 -5.87 -7.45 23.35
CA LEU A 40 -7.23 -7.08 23.00
C LEU A 40 -7.59 -7.77 21.68
N GLY A 41 -8.36 -8.85 21.78
CA GLY A 41 -8.70 -9.72 20.66
C GLY A 41 -9.79 -9.17 19.74
N ARG A 42 -9.95 -9.83 18.59
CA ARG A 42 -11.01 -9.57 17.61
C ARG A 42 -12.41 -9.57 18.23
N ASP A 43 -12.64 -10.49 19.14
CA ASP A 43 -13.91 -10.66 19.85
C ASP A 43 -14.33 -9.42 20.64
N LEU A 44 -13.39 -8.72 21.28
CA LEU A 44 -13.68 -7.46 21.95
C LEU A 44 -13.67 -6.26 20.97
N LEU A 45 -12.77 -6.24 19.97
CA LEU A 45 -12.74 -5.20 18.93
C LEU A 45 -14.06 -5.09 18.17
N ILE A 46 -14.64 -6.23 17.78
CA ILE A 46 -15.94 -6.27 17.09
C ILE A 46 -17.04 -5.72 17.99
N LYS A 47 -17.06 -6.09 19.28
CA LYS A 47 -18.06 -5.58 20.24
C LYS A 47 -17.98 -4.07 20.43
N LEU A 48 -16.77 -3.51 20.36
CA LEU A 48 -16.52 -2.07 20.48
C LEU A 48 -16.78 -1.31 19.17
N GLY A 49 -17.05 -2.00 18.06
CA GLY A 49 -17.18 -1.37 16.74
C GLY A 49 -15.89 -0.70 16.26
N ALA A 50 -14.74 -1.16 16.74
CA ALA A 50 -13.46 -0.54 16.46
C ALA A 50 -13.05 -0.68 14.98
N THR A 51 -12.48 0.38 14.42
CA THR A 51 -11.88 0.41 13.09
C THR A 51 -10.37 0.49 13.21
N ILE A 52 -9.63 -0.35 12.49
CA ILE A 52 -8.18 -0.35 12.46
C ILE A 52 -7.72 0.24 11.14
N LEU A 53 -6.96 1.33 11.21
CA LEU A 53 -6.31 1.97 10.06
C LEU A 53 -4.82 1.66 10.09
N CYS A 54 -4.32 1.08 9.00
CA CYS A 54 -2.90 0.94 8.73
C CYS A 54 -2.46 2.11 7.84
N GLY A 55 -1.58 2.97 8.33
CA GLY A 55 -1.06 4.11 7.58
C GLY A 55 0.45 4.25 7.71
N PRO A 56 1.04 5.24 7.01
CA PRO A 56 2.49 5.49 7.06
C PRO A 56 2.98 5.85 8.48
N MET A 57 2.10 6.40 9.33
CA MET A 57 2.40 6.73 10.73
C MET A 57 2.23 5.52 11.69
N GLY A 58 1.94 4.34 11.16
CA GLY A 58 1.72 3.10 11.92
C GLY A 58 0.26 2.69 11.97
N LEU A 59 -0.09 1.96 13.04
CA LEU A 59 -1.44 1.48 13.29
C LEU A 59 -2.23 2.50 14.12
N THR A 60 -3.50 2.69 13.79
CA THR A 60 -4.42 3.51 14.57
C THR A 60 -5.71 2.73 14.78
N VAL A 61 -6.19 2.65 16.03
CA VAL A 61 -7.49 2.04 16.33
C VAL A 61 -8.46 3.14 16.74
N THR A 62 -9.56 3.28 16.00
CA THR A 62 -10.60 4.28 16.23
C THR A 62 -11.89 3.62 16.66
N LEU A 63 -12.49 4.13 17.73
CA LEU A 63 -13.80 3.70 18.19
C LEU A 63 -14.93 4.54 17.56
N PRO A 64 -16.17 4.04 17.45
CA PRO A 64 -17.30 4.76 16.84
C PRO A 64 -17.57 6.15 17.43
N GLU A 65 -17.27 6.35 18.72
CA GLU A 65 -17.41 7.64 19.39
C GLU A 65 -16.31 8.66 19.04
N GLY A 66 -15.33 8.28 18.22
CA GLY A 66 -14.20 9.12 17.80
C GLY A 66 -12.97 9.01 18.69
N THR A 67 -12.98 8.20 19.75
CA THR A 67 -11.79 7.94 20.56
C THR A 67 -10.75 7.18 19.73
N ILE A 68 -9.53 7.70 19.69
CA ILE A 68 -8.39 7.06 19.04
C ILE A 68 -7.51 6.43 20.12
N LEU A 69 -7.27 5.13 20.02
CA LEU A 69 -6.33 4.40 20.86
C LEU A 69 -4.93 4.52 20.24
N PRO A 70 -3.95 5.12 20.93
CA PRO A 70 -2.60 5.27 20.40
C PRO A 70 -1.95 3.88 20.28
N CYS A 71 -1.47 3.53 19.09
CA CYS A 71 -0.66 2.32 18.86
C CYS A 71 0.82 2.65 18.64
N THR A 72 1.23 3.89 18.95
CA THR A 72 2.62 4.34 18.90
C THR A 72 3.35 3.83 20.13
N GLY A 73 4.23 2.86 19.94
CA GLY A 73 5.03 2.29 21.02
C GLY A 73 6.08 3.27 21.53
N GLU A 74 5.79 3.99 22.61
CA GLU A 74 6.88 4.33 23.54
C GLU A 74 7.35 3.01 24.16
N ALA A 75 8.66 2.79 24.11
CA ALA A 75 9.33 1.54 24.45
C ALA A 75 8.83 0.93 25.77
N SER A 76 7.95 -0.05 25.66
CA SER A 76 7.80 -1.13 26.64
C SER A 76 8.19 -2.41 25.92
N ASP A 77 8.80 -3.35 26.64
CA ASP A 77 9.40 -4.64 26.23
C ASP A 77 8.46 -5.63 25.47
N GLY A 78 7.54 -5.13 24.65
CA GLY A 78 6.61 -5.90 23.84
C GLY A 78 7.18 -6.30 22.49
N MET A 79 6.77 -7.49 22.01
CA MET A 79 7.04 -7.94 20.64
C MET A 79 6.31 -7.04 19.63
N TYR A 80 7.07 -6.35 18.79
CA TYR A 80 6.54 -5.57 17.67
C TYR A 80 6.09 -6.50 16.53
N LEU A 81 4.87 -6.29 16.02
CA LEU A 81 4.38 -6.93 14.78
C LEU A 81 4.84 -6.19 13.52
N ALA A 82 5.20 -4.92 13.64
CA ALA A 82 5.75 -4.09 12.57
C ALA A 82 6.85 -3.19 13.14
N GLN A 83 8.05 -3.30 12.58
CA GLN A 83 9.19 -2.46 12.94
C GLN A 83 9.29 -1.32 11.93
N LYS A 84 9.38 -0.08 12.43
CA LYS A 84 9.74 1.07 11.58
C LYS A 84 11.20 0.90 11.19
N LEU A 85 11.49 0.77 9.89
CA LEU A 85 12.87 0.74 9.40
C LEU A 85 13.45 2.16 9.55
N PRO A 86 14.55 2.33 10.30
CA PRO A 86 15.03 3.66 10.69
C PRO A 86 15.51 4.53 9.52
N ASP A 87 15.84 3.92 8.37
CA ASP A 87 16.48 4.61 7.24
C ASP A 87 15.62 4.68 5.96
N ILE A 88 14.35 4.28 6.02
CA ILE A 88 13.43 4.37 4.87
C ILE A 88 12.34 5.38 5.22
N SER A 89 12.24 6.45 4.41
CA SER A 89 11.14 7.41 4.51
C SER A 89 9.79 6.68 4.39
N ASP A 90 8.83 7.06 5.24
CA ASP A 90 7.45 6.52 5.18
C ASP A 90 6.71 6.92 3.88
N CYS A 91 7.27 7.91 3.16
CA CYS A 91 6.77 8.40 1.89
C CYS A 91 7.87 8.31 0.81
N ALA A 92 7.48 7.97 -0.41
CA ALA A 92 8.36 8.00 -1.57
C ALA A 92 7.83 9.02 -2.59
N GLU A 93 8.73 9.76 -3.21
CA GLU A 93 8.40 10.60 -4.35
C GLU A 93 8.39 9.75 -5.61
N ILE A 94 7.33 9.85 -6.41
CA ILE A 94 7.17 9.07 -7.64
C ILE A 94 7.27 10.00 -8.83
N TYR A 95 8.25 9.73 -9.69
CA TYR A 95 8.47 10.47 -10.93
C TYR A 95 7.99 9.65 -12.11
N TRP A 96 7.19 10.26 -12.99
CA TRP A 96 6.67 9.62 -14.20
C TRP A 96 6.70 10.56 -15.40
N ALA A 97 6.91 9.99 -16.59
CA ALA A 97 6.76 10.68 -17.87
C ALA A 97 5.31 10.56 -18.36
N LEU A 98 4.76 11.66 -18.88
CA LEU A 98 3.47 11.64 -19.57
C LEU A 98 3.66 11.08 -20.99
N LEU A 99 2.69 10.29 -21.46
CA LEU A 99 2.70 9.82 -22.83
C LEU A 99 2.07 10.86 -23.77
N ASP A 100 2.53 10.86 -25.02
CA ASP A 100 1.91 11.66 -26.08
C ASP A 100 0.43 11.33 -26.23
N THR A 101 -0.37 12.38 -26.43
CA THR A 101 -1.79 12.23 -26.69
C THR A 101 -1.98 11.68 -28.10
N GLU A 102 -2.49 10.46 -28.20
CA GLU A 102 -2.78 9.85 -29.49
C GLU A 102 -3.92 10.57 -30.22
N THR A 103 -3.75 10.73 -31.53
CA THR A 103 -4.77 11.28 -32.41
C THR A 103 -5.21 10.21 -33.42
N LYS A 104 -6.28 10.50 -34.17
CA LYS A 104 -6.72 9.59 -35.25
C LYS A 104 -5.65 9.34 -36.30
N ASP A 105 -4.76 10.31 -36.51
CA ASP A 105 -3.69 10.27 -37.49
C ASP A 105 -2.40 9.68 -36.91
N THR A 106 -2.29 9.58 -35.58
CA THR A 106 -1.15 9.06 -34.85
C THR A 106 -1.59 8.05 -33.77
N PRO A 107 -2.09 6.86 -34.17
CA PRO A 107 -2.47 5.82 -33.24
C PRO A 107 -1.23 5.23 -32.54
N GLY A 108 -1.39 4.84 -31.27
CA GLY A 108 -0.32 4.25 -30.47
C GLY A 108 -0.82 3.18 -29.51
N LEU A 109 -0.17 3.10 -28.34
CA LEU A 109 -0.44 2.13 -27.29
C LEU A 109 -1.90 2.16 -26.79
N MET A 110 -2.46 3.34 -26.55
CA MET A 110 -3.82 3.49 -26.05
C MET A 110 -4.83 3.05 -27.09
N THR A 111 -4.62 3.38 -28.37
CA THR A 111 -5.45 2.89 -29.47
C THR A 111 -5.40 1.37 -29.56
N LEU A 112 -4.20 0.77 -29.44
CA LEU A 112 -4.01 -0.68 -29.42
C LEU A 112 -4.73 -1.33 -28.23
N TYR A 113 -4.58 -0.76 -27.03
CA TYR A 113 -5.27 -1.21 -25.83
C TYR A 113 -6.80 -1.17 -26.01
N GLN A 114 -7.37 -0.12 -26.59
CA GLN A 114 -8.81 -0.05 -26.86
C GLN A 114 -9.29 -1.14 -27.82
N GLN A 115 -8.47 -1.53 -28.81
CA GLN A 115 -8.78 -2.65 -29.70
C GLN A 115 -8.78 -3.99 -28.96
N TRP A 116 -7.86 -4.16 -28.01
CA TRP A 116 -7.72 -5.39 -27.22
C TRP A 116 -8.69 -5.46 -26.04
N LYS A 117 -9.23 -4.32 -25.61
CA LYS A 117 -10.12 -4.19 -24.44
C LYS A 117 -11.24 -5.24 -24.40
N PRO A 118 -11.97 -5.55 -25.49
CA PRO A 118 -13.01 -6.58 -25.46
C PRO A 118 -12.50 -7.97 -25.10
N TRP A 119 -11.27 -8.30 -25.47
CA TRP A 119 -10.65 -9.60 -25.18
C TRP A 119 -10.07 -9.59 -23.75
N LEU A 120 -9.42 -8.49 -23.36
CA LEU A 120 -8.91 -8.29 -22.01
C LEU A 120 -10.03 -8.38 -20.96
N THR A 121 -11.21 -7.82 -21.24
CA THR A 121 -12.37 -7.90 -20.34
C THR A 121 -12.94 -9.31 -20.16
N GLN A 122 -12.62 -10.25 -21.06
CA GLN A 122 -12.97 -11.66 -20.88
C GLN A 122 -12.03 -12.35 -19.89
N VAL A 123 -10.79 -11.89 -19.77
CA VAL A 123 -9.81 -12.39 -18.79
C VAL A 123 -10.11 -11.83 -17.41
N HIS A 124 -10.30 -10.52 -17.30
CA HIS A 124 -10.64 -9.85 -16.05
C HIS A 124 -11.30 -8.48 -16.31
N PRO A 125 -12.30 -8.05 -15.51
CA PRO A 125 -12.91 -6.72 -15.65
C PRO A 125 -11.97 -5.63 -15.10
N TYR A 126 -11.04 -5.17 -15.93
CA TYR A 126 -10.13 -4.08 -15.59
C TYR A 126 -10.86 -2.74 -15.46
N VAL A 127 -10.47 -1.97 -14.44
CA VAL A 127 -10.94 -0.60 -14.22
C VAL A 127 -9.83 0.36 -14.65
N THR A 128 -10.20 1.43 -15.36
CA THR A 128 -9.25 2.47 -15.73
C THR A 128 -8.74 3.19 -14.46
N PRO A 129 -7.42 3.34 -14.28
CA PRO A 129 -6.87 4.11 -13.16
C PRO A 129 -7.27 5.60 -13.27
N PRO A 130 -7.26 6.34 -12.14
CA PRO A 130 -7.57 7.77 -12.14
C PRO A 130 -6.50 8.61 -12.84
N ASP A 131 -5.25 8.16 -12.79
CA ASP A 131 -4.12 8.85 -13.40
C ASP A 131 -4.12 8.70 -14.93
N PRO A 132 -3.67 9.72 -15.67
CA PRO A 132 -3.52 9.62 -17.12
C PRO A 132 -2.47 8.56 -17.48
N PRO A 133 -2.46 8.04 -18.72
CA PRO A 133 -1.40 7.13 -19.18
C PRO A 133 -0.02 7.75 -18.98
N HIS A 134 0.84 7.04 -18.25
CA HIS A 134 2.16 7.50 -17.85
C HIS A 134 3.15 6.33 -17.79
N LEU A 135 4.43 6.67 -17.75
CA LEU A 135 5.52 5.75 -17.54
C LEU A 135 6.25 6.11 -16.25
N THR A 136 6.23 5.23 -15.25
CA THR A 136 6.99 5.43 -14.01
C THR A 136 8.50 5.32 -14.28
N LEU A 137 9.25 6.34 -13.86
CA LEU A 137 10.69 6.48 -14.11
C LEU A 137 11.52 6.18 -12.86
N PHE A 138 11.08 6.71 -11.72
CA PHE A 138 11.80 6.58 -10.46
C PHE A 138 10.84 6.63 -9.27
N TYR A 139 11.02 5.69 -8.36
CA TYR A 139 10.36 5.63 -7.06
C TYR A 139 11.42 5.94 -5.99
N ASP A 140 11.46 7.19 -5.56
CA ASP A 140 12.55 7.73 -4.75
C ASP A 140 12.17 7.76 -3.27
N ARG A 141 12.76 6.84 -2.50
CA ARG A 141 12.64 6.79 -1.04
C ARG A 141 13.68 7.64 -0.31
N HIS A 142 14.67 8.15 -1.03
CA HIS A 142 15.85 8.81 -0.46
C HIS A 142 15.82 10.34 -0.63
N ASP A 143 14.76 10.89 -1.24
CA ASP A 143 14.61 12.32 -1.54
C ASP A 143 15.84 12.88 -2.26
N SER A 144 16.16 12.26 -3.39
CA SER A 144 17.29 12.57 -4.26
C SER A 144 17.10 13.94 -4.93
N VAL A 145 17.53 15.00 -4.24
CA VAL A 145 17.38 16.40 -4.68
C VAL A 145 17.85 16.64 -6.12
N TRP A 146 18.97 16.03 -6.52
CA TRP A 146 19.50 16.18 -7.87
C TRP A 146 18.56 15.66 -8.96
N TYR A 147 17.85 14.54 -8.70
CA TYR A 147 16.92 13.96 -9.65
C TYR A 147 15.65 14.81 -9.72
N LYS A 148 15.16 15.24 -8.55
CA LYS A 148 14.00 16.14 -8.43
C LYS A 148 14.20 17.42 -9.22
N GLU A 149 15.31 18.11 -9.01
CA GLU A 149 15.61 19.36 -9.72
C GLU A 149 15.79 19.13 -11.22
N ALA A 150 16.47 18.05 -11.63
CA ALA A 150 16.63 17.73 -13.04
C ALA A 150 15.28 17.46 -13.71
N PHE A 151 14.42 16.67 -13.06
CA PHE A 151 13.09 16.31 -13.56
C PHE A 151 12.21 17.55 -13.73
N GLN A 152 12.11 18.40 -12.70
CA GLN A 152 11.29 19.62 -12.75
C GLN A 152 11.74 20.59 -13.85
N ASN A 153 13.04 20.70 -14.08
CA ASN A 153 13.58 21.64 -15.06
C ASN A 153 13.50 21.13 -16.50
N GLN A 154 13.57 19.80 -16.71
CA GLN A 154 13.81 19.23 -18.04
C GLN A 154 12.73 18.28 -18.55
N LEU A 155 11.89 17.72 -17.67
CA LEU A 155 10.98 16.63 -18.05
C LEU A 155 9.54 16.88 -17.58
N GLU A 156 9.33 17.58 -16.48
CA GLU A 156 7.99 17.86 -15.97
C GLU A 156 7.11 18.56 -17.03
N GLY A 157 5.95 17.97 -17.30
CA GLY A 157 5.00 18.44 -18.32
C GLY A 157 5.38 18.11 -19.77
N GLN A 158 6.54 17.53 -20.04
CA GLN A 158 6.87 17.03 -21.37
C GLN A 158 6.14 15.72 -21.67
N GLN A 159 5.73 15.56 -22.92
CA GLN A 159 5.10 14.34 -23.40
C GLN A 159 6.10 13.50 -24.18
N TRP A 160 6.06 12.19 -23.97
CA TRP A 160 6.97 11.23 -24.57
C TRP A 160 6.25 10.35 -25.58
N CYS A 161 6.86 10.26 -26.76
CA CYS A 161 6.58 9.19 -27.71
C CYS A 161 7.35 7.94 -27.26
N VAL A 162 6.65 6.84 -27.05
CA VAL A 162 7.22 5.56 -26.64
C VAL A 162 6.80 4.44 -27.58
N GLN A 163 7.73 3.52 -27.84
CA GLN A 163 7.43 2.31 -28.59
C GLN A 163 7.17 1.17 -27.63
N THR A 164 6.20 0.32 -27.95
CA THR A 164 5.84 -0.86 -27.16
C THR A 164 6.03 -2.13 -27.98
N THR A 165 6.47 -3.21 -27.33
CA THR A 165 6.56 -4.53 -27.97
C THR A 165 5.35 -5.38 -27.62
N ASP A 166 4.92 -5.34 -26.35
CA ASP A 166 3.97 -6.28 -25.78
C ASP A 166 3.05 -5.60 -24.76
N ILE A 167 1.81 -6.06 -24.70
CA ILE A 167 0.85 -5.75 -23.65
C ILE A 167 0.68 -7.00 -22.78
N TYR A 168 0.91 -6.84 -21.48
CA TYR A 168 0.75 -7.88 -20.46
C TYR A 168 -0.54 -7.65 -19.69
N ALA A 169 -1.27 -8.73 -19.43
CA ALA A 169 -2.51 -8.70 -18.68
C ALA A 169 -2.48 -9.76 -17.58
N ALA A 170 -2.73 -9.34 -16.35
CA ALA A 170 -2.81 -10.17 -15.15
C ALA A 170 -3.95 -9.67 -14.25
N PRO A 171 -4.47 -10.45 -13.29
CA PRO A 171 -5.57 -10.02 -12.42
C PRO A 171 -5.37 -8.63 -11.78
N GLU A 172 -4.13 -8.27 -11.48
CA GLU A 172 -3.73 -7.00 -10.88
C GLU A 172 -3.86 -5.81 -11.84
N GLY A 173 -3.75 -6.03 -13.15
CA GLY A 173 -3.84 -4.96 -14.13
C GLY A 173 -3.31 -5.30 -15.52
N VAL A 174 -3.32 -4.27 -16.37
CA VAL A 174 -2.79 -4.32 -17.74
C VAL A 174 -1.64 -3.32 -17.84
N ALA A 175 -0.49 -3.77 -18.32
CA ALA A 175 0.70 -2.97 -18.50
C ALA A 175 1.32 -3.23 -19.88
N ALA A 176 2.12 -2.30 -20.37
CA ALA A 176 2.81 -2.44 -21.65
C ALA A 176 4.32 -2.34 -21.45
N ALA A 177 5.07 -3.22 -22.11
CA ALA A 177 6.53 -3.05 -22.18
C ALA A 177 6.85 -1.82 -23.03
N VAL A 178 7.84 -1.05 -22.61
CA VAL A 178 8.28 0.14 -23.32
C VAL A 178 9.75 0.00 -23.72
N ASN A 179 10.04 0.27 -24.99
CA ASN A 179 11.38 0.43 -25.51
C ASN A 179 11.79 1.90 -25.39
N LEU A 180 12.62 2.20 -24.39
CA LEU A 180 13.15 3.54 -24.18
C LEU A 180 14.28 3.85 -25.16
N THR A 181 14.31 5.09 -25.65
CA THR A 181 15.50 5.61 -26.32
C THR A 181 16.64 5.78 -25.32
N GLN A 182 17.88 5.96 -25.80
CA GLN A 182 19.02 6.17 -24.90
C GLN A 182 18.85 7.42 -24.02
N GLU A 183 18.21 8.46 -24.54
CA GLU A 183 17.90 9.69 -23.79
C GLU A 183 16.83 9.45 -22.72
N GLN A 184 15.77 8.72 -23.06
CA GLN A 184 14.70 8.36 -22.10
C GLN A 184 15.21 7.41 -21.02
N LEU A 185 16.07 6.46 -21.38
CA LEU A 185 16.65 5.48 -20.45
C LEU A 185 17.51 6.15 -19.38
N ALA A 186 18.13 7.30 -19.67
CA ALA A 186 18.92 8.05 -18.70
C ALA A 186 18.11 8.55 -17.48
N TRP A 187 16.78 8.62 -17.60
CA TRP A 187 15.87 9.00 -16.52
C TRP A 187 15.32 7.80 -15.76
N TYR A 188 15.49 6.58 -16.27
CA TYR A 188 14.96 5.39 -15.62
C TYR A 188 15.89 4.91 -14.52
N MET A 189 15.44 5.01 -13.27
CA MET A 189 16.24 4.73 -12.06
C MET A 189 15.73 3.52 -11.26
N MET A 190 14.75 2.78 -11.77
CA MET A 190 14.17 1.60 -11.10
C MET A 190 15.01 0.32 -11.27
N GLY A 191 16.20 0.41 -11.88
CA GLY A 191 17.03 -0.76 -12.23
C GLY A 191 17.71 -1.46 -11.04
N ASP A 192 17.85 -0.77 -9.90
CA ASP A 192 18.64 -1.27 -8.76
C ASP A 192 17.79 -1.85 -7.61
N GLU A 193 16.44 -1.82 -7.72
CA GLU A 193 15.52 -2.36 -6.70
C GLU A 193 14.35 -3.17 -7.33
N ALA A 194 14.68 -4.17 -8.16
CA ALA A 194 13.72 -5.17 -8.66
C ALA A 194 14.03 -6.59 -8.16
#